data_AF-A0A3D9G129-F1
#
_entry.id   AF-A0A3D9G129-F1
#
_cell.length_a   1.000
_cell.length_b   1.000
_cell.length_c   1.000
_cell.angle_alpha   90.00
_cell.angle_beta   90.00
_cell.angle_gamma   90.00
#
_symmetry.space_group_name_H-M   'P 1'
#
loop_
_entity.id
_entity.type
_entity.pdbx_description
1 polymer ?
#
loop_
_entity_poly.entity_id
_entity_poly.type
_entity_poly.pdbx_seq_one_letter_code
_entity_poly.pdbx_strand_id
1 'polypeptide(L)'
;MAKRLPKLPPLLQSKIYKTGQTRSSNDDVIFQNRANRNGTVLIPFESIHLFDAAILTSNKFESGFIVVMSPEDYYTNPEALILMKNKKLKLGVNTILLYETRTQWNTFNPYKNKLSVAEKRTSPIEGHFVARILSSGSKDEEKIILGFNTSSCKGAGIRVQEYASLLTIKSCHLQLEYLFWLCYDSREVALGAGMTENEIDNRMLAIATACNNQKLANTERLYKTRIIDSSKNTICPLCLKKLSAGAFLINFFDSSEKSSDVDKDISQINLFYINQLKTGEFNHTPYNLAWGHQNCNMICKETGVIETIKWMKEVVVNTIIFNKDSSN
;
A
#
# COMPACT_ATOMS: atom_id res chain seq x y z
N MET A 1 31.80 -16.67 -4.94
CA MET A 1 30.32 -16.65 -4.96
C MET A 1 29.82 -16.20 -3.60
N ALA A 2 28.97 -15.19 -3.52
CA ALA A 2 28.37 -14.81 -2.24
C ALA A 2 27.54 -15.98 -1.69
N LYS A 3 27.78 -16.40 -0.45
CA LYS A 3 27.07 -17.52 0.17
C LYS A 3 25.58 -17.15 0.25
N ARG A 4 24.71 -17.96 -0.37
CA ARG A 4 23.26 -17.73 -0.37
C ARG A 4 22.74 -17.80 1.07
N LEU A 5 21.95 -16.82 1.49
CA LEU A 5 21.35 -16.83 2.82
C LEU A 5 20.38 -18.03 2.98
N PRO A 6 20.32 -18.65 4.17
CA PRO A 6 19.34 -19.71 4.49
C PRO A 6 17.91 -19.25 4.19
N LYS A 7 17.02 -20.14 3.76
CA LYS A 7 15.63 -19.74 3.43
C LYS A 7 14.85 -19.43 4.71
N LEU A 8 13.94 -18.45 4.64
CA LEU A 8 12.95 -18.21 5.68
C LEU A 8 11.82 -19.25 5.60
N PRO A 9 11.06 -19.45 6.69
CA PRO A 9 9.77 -20.13 6.64
C PRO A 9 8.89 -19.54 5.50
N PRO A 10 8.23 -20.38 4.67
CA PRO A 10 7.53 -19.92 3.47
C PRO A 10 6.46 -18.85 3.73
N LEU A 11 5.70 -18.96 4.82
CA LEU A 11 4.66 -18.00 5.18
C LEU A 11 5.24 -16.62 5.53
N LEU A 12 6.34 -16.58 6.29
CA LEU A 12 7.07 -15.35 6.59
C LEU A 12 7.64 -14.73 5.31
N GLN A 13 8.29 -15.53 4.46
CA GLN A 13 8.85 -15.06 3.20
C GLN A 13 7.76 -14.44 2.31
N SER A 14 6.60 -15.11 2.22
CA SER A 14 5.45 -14.64 1.46
C SER A 14 4.87 -13.34 2.03
N LYS A 15 4.75 -13.23 3.37
CA LYS A 15 4.30 -11.99 4.04
C LYS A 15 5.23 -10.82 3.71
N ILE A 16 6.55 -10.99 3.84
CA ILE A 16 7.53 -9.95 3.50
C ILE A 16 7.42 -9.58 2.02
N TYR A 17 7.43 -10.56 1.11
CA TYR A 17 7.34 -10.32 -0.33
C TYR A 17 6.07 -9.52 -0.72
N LYS A 18 4.92 -9.87 -0.15
CA LYS A 18 3.64 -9.20 -0.41
C LYS A 18 3.62 -7.75 0.07
N THR A 19 4.54 -7.32 0.96
CA THR A 19 4.60 -5.91 1.38
C THR A 19 5.03 -4.97 0.25
N GLY A 20 5.83 -5.47 -0.70
CA GLY A 20 6.19 -4.76 -1.94
C GLY A 20 5.06 -4.62 -2.96
N GLN A 21 3.87 -5.18 -2.67
CA GLN A 21 2.70 -5.11 -3.53
C GLN A 21 1.66 -4.11 -2.99
N THR A 22 0.87 -3.54 -3.89
CA THR A 22 -0.28 -2.70 -3.57
C THR A 22 -1.45 -3.52 -3.04
N ARG A 23 -2.48 -2.83 -2.55
CA ARG A 23 -3.69 -3.48 -2.06
C ARG A 23 -4.47 -4.14 -3.20
N SER A 24 -5.40 -5.02 -2.81
CA SER A 24 -6.32 -5.59 -3.78
C SER A 24 -7.18 -4.48 -4.40
N SER A 25 -7.54 -4.67 -5.66
CA SER A 25 -8.42 -3.76 -6.40
C SER A 25 -9.55 -4.55 -7.06
N ASN A 26 -10.74 -3.96 -7.15
CA ASN A 26 -11.86 -4.52 -7.90
C ASN A 26 -11.67 -4.29 -9.40
N ASP A 27 -12.36 -5.08 -10.21
CA ASP A 27 -12.37 -5.04 -11.67
C ASP A 27 -13.07 -3.80 -12.23
N ASP A 28 -13.87 -3.16 -11.39
CA ASP A 28 -14.68 -1.98 -11.72
C ASP A 28 -13.92 -0.66 -11.65
N VAL A 29 -12.68 -0.68 -11.18
CA VAL A 29 -11.85 0.53 -11.08
C VAL A 29 -10.67 0.47 -12.06
N ILE A 30 -9.99 1.59 -12.23
CA ILE A 30 -8.85 1.71 -13.14
C ILE A 30 -7.54 1.16 -12.55
N PHE A 31 -7.51 0.79 -11.26
CA PHE A 31 -6.28 0.36 -10.59
C PHE A 31 -5.96 -1.13 -10.82
N GLN A 32 -4.66 -1.45 -10.84
CA GLN A 32 -4.18 -2.82 -10.90
C GLN A 32 -4.35 -3.53 -9.54
N ASN A 33 -4.74 -4.81 -9.59
CA ASN A 33 -4.86 -5.66 -8.42
C ASN A 33 -3.48 -6.25 -8.04
N ARG A 34 -3.03 -6.05 -6.78
CA ARG A 34 -1.78 -6.65 -6.24
C ARG A 34 -0.53 -6.41 -7.10
N ALA A 35 -0.43 -5.24 -7.73
CA ALA A 35 0.73 -4.87 -8.53
C ALA A 35 1.92 -4.50 -7.63
N ASN A 36 3.14 -4.55 -8.18
CA ASN A 36 4.31 -4.05 -7.47
C ASN A 36 4.18 -2.54 -7.23
N ARG A 37 4.65 -2.08 -6.06
CA ARG A 37 4.59 -0.66 -5.66
C ARG A 37 5.45 0.27 -6.51
N ASN A 38 6.37 -0.26 -7.32
CA ASN A 38 7.15 0.53 -8.26
C ASN A 38 6.56 0.52 -9.70
N GLY A 39 5.35 -0.01 -9.87
CA GLY A 39 4.63 -0.03 -11.15
C GLY A 39 4.18 1.36 -11.62
N THR A 40 3.54 1.41 -12.78
CA THR A 40 3.02 2.66 -13.36
C THR A 40 2.10 3.36 -12.38
N VAL A 41 2.35 4.64 -12.12
CA VAL A 41 1.58 5.41 -11.14
C VAL A 41 0.42 6.16 -11.80
N LEU A 42 -0.78 6.06 -11.23
CA LEU A 42 -1.92 6.89 -11.60
C LEU A 42 -1.99 8.10 -10.66
N ILE A 43 -1.92 9.30 -11.24
CA ILE A 43 -2.00 10.57 -10.52
C ILE A 43 -3.33 11.24 -10.87
N PRO A 44 -4.27 11.40 -9.91
CA PRO A 44 -5.47 12.19 -10.15
C PRO A 44 -5.11 13.63 -10.50
N PHE A 45 -5.73 14.20 -11.54
CA PHE A 45 -5.42 15.56 -11.99
C PHE A 45 -5.64 16.61 -10.90
N GLU A 46 -6.68 16.45 -10.08
CA GLU A 46 -6.96 17.26 -8.89
C GLU A 46 -5.75 17.37 -7.92
N SER A 47 -4.93 16.32 -7.85
CA SER A 47 -3.77 16.24 -6.97
C SER A 47 -2.46 16.69 -7.65
N ILE A 48 -2.49 17.10 -8.92
CA ILE A 48 -1.28 17.39 -9.69
C ILE A 48 -0.48 18.57 -9.12
N HIS A 49 -1.16 19.47 -8.40
CA HIS A 49 -0.55 20.63 -7.74
C HIS A 49 0.42 20.22 -6.62
N LEU A 50 0.27 19.01 -6.06
CA LEU A 50 1.19 18.45 -5.05
C LEU A 50 2.52 17.99 -5.63
N PHE A 51 2.67 17.99 -6.96
CA PHE A 51 3.87 17.50 -7.65
C PHE A 51 4.53 18.61 -8.45
N ASP A 52 5.80 18.88 -8.18
CA ASP A 52 6.60 19.78 -9.01
C ASP A 52 6.80 19.21 -10.41
N ALA A 53 6.94 20.11 -11.39
CA ALA A 53 7.21 19.71 -12.78
C ALA A 53 8.49 18.86 -12.87
N ALA A 54 9.49 19.16 -12.05
CA ALA A 54 10.73 18.40 -11.95
C ALA A 54 10.49 16.93 -11.57
N ILE A 55 9.56 16.66 -10.64
CA ILE A 55 9.22 15.28 -10.24
C ILE A 55 8.62 14.53 -11.44
N LEU A 56 7.68 15.15 -12.14
CA LEU A 56 7.01 14.58 -13.31
C LEU A 56 7.93 14.41 -14.52
N THR A 57 9.04 15.13 -14.59
CA THR A 57 10.05 14.97 -15.65
C THR A 57 11.27 14.15 -15.22
N SER A 58 11.33 13.73 -13.96
CA SER A 58 12.42 12.92 -13.42
C SER A 58 12.13 11.43 -13.54
N ASN A 59 13.16 10.61 -13.32
CA ASN A 59 13.00 9.16 -13.17
C ASN A 59 12.50 8.76 -11.76
N LYS A 60 11.78 9.65 -11.04
CA LYS A 60 11.24 9.35 -9.71
C LYS A 60 10.30 8.16 -9.73
N PHE A 61 9.45 8.06 -10.76
CA PHE A 61 8.55 6.93 -11.01
C PHE A 61 9.22 5.95 -11.96
N GLU A 62 9.74 4.84 -11.43
CA GLU A 62 10.56 3.87 -12.18
C GLU A 62 9.84 3.30 -13.41
N SER A 63 8.53 3.07 -13.31
CA SER A 63 7.70 2.58 -14.43
C SER A 63 6.87 3.69 -15.11
N GLY A 64 7.18 4.96 -14.84
CA GLY A 64 6.44 6.11 -15.32
C GLY A 64 5.12 6.37 -14.59
N PHE A 65 4.35 7.33 -15.11
CA PHE A 65 3.08 7.75 -14.54
C PHE A 65 2.07 8.07 -15.65
N ILE A 66 0.80 8.09 -15.26
CA ILE A 66 -0.34 8.51 -16.06
C ILE A 66 -1.15 9.48 -15.21
N VAL A 67 -1.34 10.70 -15.72
CA VAL A 67 -2.29 11.63 -15.12
C VAL A 67 -3.70 11.27 -15.57
N VAL A 68 -4.61 11.12 -14.61
CA VAL A 68 -6.00 10.76 -14.85
C VAL A 68 -6.86 12.00 -14.63
N MET A 69 -7.53 12.45 -15.68
CA MET A 69 -8.30 13.69 -15.71
C MET A 69 -9.78 13.40 -16.02
N SER A 70 -10.69 14.18 -15.46
CA SER A 70 -12.12 14.10 -15.83
C SER A 70 -12.34 14.73 -17.23
N PRO A 71 -13.32 14.27 -18.01
CA PRO A 71 -13.65 14.95 -19.27
C PRO A 71 -14.14 16.40 -19.03
N GLU A 72 -14.79 16.68 -17.91
CA GLU A 72 -15.19 18.04 -17.52
C GLU A 72 -13.99 18.98 -17.44
N ASP A 73 -12.95 18.58 -16.70
CA ASP A 73 -11.72 19.37 -16.57
C ASP A 73 -11.06 19.61 -17.93
N TYR A 74 -11.07 18.61 -18.81
CA TYR A 74 -10.43 18.74 -20.11
C TYR A 74 -11.20 19.65 -21.08
N TYR A 75 -12.52 19.50 -21.16
CA TYR A 75 -13.33 20.19 -22.17
C TYR A 75 -13.86 21.54 -21.72
N THR A 76 -14.04 21.77 -20.42
CA THR A 76 -14.75 22.95 -19.90
C THR A 76 -13.89 23.86 -19.03
N ASN A 77 -12.71 23.42 -18.58
CA ASN A 77 -11.84 24.19 -17.69
C ASN A 77 -10.57 24.68 -18.41
N PRO A 78 -10.51 25.95 -18.86
CA PRO A 78 -9.33 26.51 -19.50
C PRO A 78 -8.07 26.51 -18.61
N GLU A 79 -8.23 26.67 -17.29
CA GLU A 79 -7.10 26.67 -16.35
C GLU A 79 -6.44 25.29 -16.28
N ALA A 80 -7.22 24.21 -16.39
CA ALA A 80 -6.69 22.86 -16.45
C ALA A 80 -5.76 22.66 -17.65
N LEU A 81 -6.11 23.20 -18.82
CA LEU A 81 -5.28 23.12 -20.02
C LEU A 81 -3.98 23.95 -19.90
N ILE A 82 -4.04 25.12 -19.25
CA ILE A 82 -2.85 25.92 -18.94
C ILE A 82 -1.93 25.13 -18.00
N LEU A 83 -2.48 24.55 -16.95
CA LEU A 83 -1.73 23.73 -15.99
C LEU A 83 -1.10 22.51 -16.66
N MET A 84 -1.83 21.83 -17.54
CA MET A 84 -1.28 20.72 -18.33
C MET A 84 -0.06 21.15 -19.14
N LYS A 85 -0.15 22.27 -19.88
CA LYS A 85 0.96 22.80 -20.65
C LYS A 85 2.17 23.10 -19.77
N ASN A 86 1.95 23.75 -18.63
CA ASN A 86 3.01 24.10 -17.67
C ASN A 86 3.69 22.87 -17.06
N LYS A 87 2.94 21.78 -16.84
CA LYS A 87 3.43 20.51 -16.30
C LYS A 87 3.89 19.53 -17.39
N LYS A 88 3.93 19.95 -18.67
CA LYS A 88 4.27 19.10 -19.83
C LYS A 88 3.40 17.84 -19.94
N LEU A 89 2.12 18.00 -19.62
CA LEU A 89 1.10 16.96 -19.73
C LEU A 89 0.44 17.03 -21.10
N LYS A 90 0.27 15.87 -21.73
CA LYS A 90 -0.32 15.72 -23.06
C LYS A 90 -1.24 14.50 -23.08
N LEU A 91 -2.49 14.76 -23.48
CA LEU A 91 -3.48 13.72 -23.68
C LEU A 91 -2.97 12.69 -24.70
N GLY A 92 -3.13 11.40 -24.39
CA GLY A 92 -2.64 10.31 -25.23
C GLY A 92 -1.18 9.91 -25.00
N VAL A 93 -0.43 10.69 -24.23
CA VAL A 93 1.01 10.47 -23.99
C VAL A 93 1.29 10.13 -22.53
N ASN A 94 0.96 11.04 -21.61
CA ASN A 94 1.14 10.89 -20.16
C ASN A 94 -0.11 11.35 -19.38
N THR A 95 -1.22 11.57 -20.11
CA THR A 95 -2.52 11.96 -19.55
C THR A 95 -3.63 11.23 -20.30
N ILE A 96 -4.67 10.80 -19.57
CA ILE A 96 -5.88 10.18 -20.11
C ILE A 96 -7.13 10.81 -19.49
N LEU A 97 -8.24 10.72 -20.22
CA LEU A 97 -9.57 11.00 -19.68
C LEU A 97 -10.14 9.75 -19.02
N LEU A 98 -10.69 9.88 -17.81
CA LEU A 98 -11.44 8.83 -17.15
C LEU A 98 -12.92 9.20 -17.12
N TYR A 99 -13.74 8.36 -17.76
CA TYR A 99 -15.19 8.45 -17.73
C TYR A 99 -15.74 7.51 -16.65
N GLU A 100 -16.42 8.06 -15.66
CA GLU A 100 -16.97 7.33 -14.51
C GLU A 100 -18.50 7.36 -14.49
N THR A 101 -19.12 8.37 -15.13
CA THR A 101 -20.58 8.53 -15.14
C THR A 101 -21.19 8.46 -16.55
N ARG A 102 -22.48 8.11 -16.61
CA ARG A 102 -23.25 8.15 -17.86
C ARG A 102 -23.35 9.56 -18.42
N THR A 103 -23.50 10.57 -17.55
CA THR A 103 -23.54 11.98 -17.92
C THR A 103 -22.27 12.40 -18.64
N GLN A 104 -21.09 12.06 -18.08
CA GLN A 104 -19.80 12.29 -18.73
C GLN A 104 -19.73 11.69 -20.14
N TRP A 105 -20.16 10.42 -20.26
CA TRP A 105 -20.13 9.69 -21.53
C TRP A 105 -21.02 10.32 -22.60
N ASN A 106 -22.21 10.77 -22.22
CA ASN A 106 -23.18 11.33 -23.15
C ASN A 106 -22.78 12.75 -23.57
N THR A 107 -22.39 13.59 -22.61
CA THR A 107 -22.01 15.00 -22.85
C THR A 107 -20.69 15.09 -23.62
N PHE A 108 -19.68 14.34 -23.21
CA PHE A 108 -18.32 14.42 -23.77
C PHE A 108 -17.95 13.15 -24.55
N ASN A 109 -18.87 12.62 -25.34
CA ASN A 109 -18.69 11.32 -26.00
C ASN A 109 -17.32 11.19 -26.70
N PRO A 110 -16.45 10.24 -26.28
CA PRO A 110 -15.07 10.20 -26.77
C PRO A 110 -15.00 9.84 -28.25
N TYR A 111 -15.92 9.01 -28.75
CA TYR A 111 -15.93 8.59 -30.16
C TYR A 111 -16.35 9.73 -31.08
N LYS A 112 -17.29 10.60 -30.66
CA LYS A 112 -17.62 11.83 -31.40
C LYS A 112 -16.40 12.76 -31.52
N ASN A 113 -15.55 12.77 -30.49
CA ASN A 113 -14.30 13.53 -30.47
C ASN A 113 -13.11 12.80 -31.12
N LYS A 114 -13.34 11.68 -31.83
CA LYS A 114 -12.31 10.85 -32.49
C LYS A 114 -11.20 10.38 -31.54
N LEU A 115 -11.54 10.19 -30.27
CA LEU A 115 -10.62 9.66 -29.28
C LEU A 115 -10.59 8.12 -29.32
N SER A 116 -9.41 7.55 -29.06
CA SER A 116 -9.19 6.11 -28.97
C SER A 116 -9.05 5.65 -27.51
N VAL A 117 -9.40 4.39 -27.25
CA VAL A 117 -9.26 3.75 -25.93
C VAL A 117 -7.78 3.56 -25.59
N ALA A 118 -7.39 3.83 -24.35
CA ALA A 118 -6.03 3.60 -23.84
C ALA A 118 -5.81 2.15 -23.40
N GLU A 119 -4.67 1.57 -23.81
CA GLU A 119 -4.31 0.17 -23.50
C GLU A 119 -2.86 -0.02 -23.03
N LYS A 120 -1.97 0.98 -23.16
CA LYS A 120 -0.57 0.88 -22.69
C LYS A 120 -0.35 1.62 -21.38
N ARG A 121 0.42 1.01 -20.47
CA ARG A 121 0.73 1.59 -19.14
C ARG A 121 1.97 2.48 -19.14
N THR A 122 2.75 2.49 -20.21
CA THR A 122 3.97 3.27 -20.34
C THR A 122 3.75 4.37 -21.35
N SER A 123 4.39 5.53 -21.15
CA SER A 123 4.32 6.61 -22.12
C SER A 123 5.08 6.22 -23.42
N PRO A 124 4.51 6.45 -24.61
CA PRO A 124 3.16 6.95 -24.86
C PRO A 124 2.08 5.89 -24.56
N ILE A 125 1.00 6.32 -23.89
CA ILE A 125 -0.12 5.46 -23.47
C ILE A 125 -0.92 4.92 -24.68
N GLU A 126 -0.74 5.53 -25.86
CA GLU A 126 -1.35 5.13 -27.13
C GLU A 126 -2.87 4.99 -27.05
N GLY A 127 -3.50 5.99 -26.45
CA GLY A 127 -4.94 6.14 -26.37
C GLY A 127 -5.30 7.25 -25.39
N HIS A 128 -6.50 7.77 -25.53
CA HIS A 128 -6.88 9.05 -24.95
C HIS A 128 -7.80 8.90 -23.74
N PHE A 129 -8.54 7.80 -23.64
CA PHE A 129 -9.53 7.63 -22.57
C PHE A 129 -9.66 6.20 -22.06
N VAL A 130 -10.22 6.09 -20.86
CA VAL A 130 -10.65 4.86 -20.18
C VAL A 130 -12.06 5.11 -19.65
N ALA A 131 -12.90 4.07 -19.61
CA ALA A 131 -14.25 4.15 -19.04
C ALA A 131 -14.45 3.10 -17.94
N ARG A 132 -15.05 3.53 -16.83
CA ARG A 132 -15.47 2.71 -15.67
C ARG A 132 -16.88 3.15 -15.23
N ILE A 133 -17.86 2.99 -16.13
CA ILE A 133 -19.23 3.41 -15.90
C ILE A 133 -20.05 2.19 -15.48
N LEU A 134 -20.51 2.18 -14.24
CA LEU A 134 -21.37 1.13 -13.69
C LEU A 134 -22.80 1.24 -14.25
N SER A 135 -23.53 0.12 -14.25
CA SER A 135 -24.95 0.15 -14.57
C SER A 135 -25.72 0.86 -13.45
N SER A 136 -26.65 1.74 -13.83
CA SER A 136 -27.53 2.46 -12.91
C SER A 136 -28.69 1.61 -12.39
N GLY A 137 -28.78 0.33 -12.81
CA GLY A 137 -29.87 -0.58 -12.45
C GLY A 137 -31.15 -0.41 -13.29
N SER A 138 -31.16 0.53 -14.25
CA SER A 138 -32.21 0.64 -15.26
C SER A 138 -31.99 -0.40 -16.39
N LYS A 139 -33.09 -0.96 -16.92
CA LYS A 139 -33.07 -2.10 -17.87
C LYS A 139 -32.30 -1.83 -19.18
N ASP A 140 -32.07 -0.57 -19.52
CA ASP A 140 -31.48 -0.17 -20.82
C ASP A 140 -30.06 0.42 -20.71
N GLU A 141 -29.47 0.51 -19.51
CA GLU A 141 -28.12 1.07 -19.32
C GLU A 141 -27.10 -0.01 -18.98
N GLU A 142 -26.51 -0.60 -20.02
CA GLU A 142 -25.39 -1.53 -19.89
C GLU A 142 -24.13 -0.87 -19.33
N LYS A 143 -23.38 -1.63 -18.55
CA LYS A 143 -22.07 -1.25 -17.99
C LYS A 143 -21.09 -0.94 -19.11
N ILE A 144 -20.33 0.17 -19.01
CA ILE A 144 -19.25 0.51 -19.96
C ILE A 144 -17.90 0.40 -19.26
N ILE A 145 -17.15 -0.65 -19.58
CA ILE A 145 -15.78 -0.87 -19.11
C ILE A 145 -14.86 -0.95 -20.32
N LEU A 146 -14.10 0.12 -20.57
CA LEU A 146 -13.19 0.23 -21.71
C LEU A 146 -11.79 0.60 -21.24
N GLY A 147 -10.77 0.04 -21.89
CA GLY A 147 -9.37 0.26 -21.56
C GLY A 147 -8.92 -0.53 -20.34
N PHE A 148 -7.76 -1.18 -20.45
CA PHE A 148 -7.16 -1.98 -19.39
C PHE A 148 -8.12 -3.00 -18.74
N ASN A 149 -8.90 -3.72 -19.56
CA ASN A 149 -9.96 -4.62 -19.11
C ASN A 149 -9.75 -6.08 -19.54
N THR A 150 -8.67 -6.39 -20.24
CA THR A 150 -8.30 -7.77 -20.63
C THR A 150 -7.53 -8.47 -19.52
N SER A 151 -7.53 -9.81 -19.53
CA SER A 151 -6.81 -10.63 -18.53
C SER A 151 -5.31 -10.31 -18.47
N SER A 152 -4.70 -9.97 -19.61
CA SER A 152 -3.28 -9.61 -19.71
C SER A 152 -2.99 -8.13 -19.39
N CYS A 153 -3.98 -7.25 -19.51
CA CYS A 153 -3.80 -5.81 -19.33
C CYS A 153 -4.82 -5.19 -18.34
N LYS A 154 -5.14 -5.89 -17.25
CA LYS A 154 -6.12 -5.38 -16.28
C LYS A 154 -5.57 -4.24 -15.41
N GLY A 155 -6.28 -3.12 -15.35
CA GLY A 155 -5.90 -1.91 -14.62
C GLY A 155 -4.73 -1.15 -15.27
N ALA A 156 -4.77 0.18 -15.20
CA ALA A 156 -3.80 1.07 -15.85
C ALA A 156 -2.53 1.32 -15.00
N GLY A 157 -2.64 1.19 -13.68
CA GLY A 157 -1.52 1.43 -12.76
C GLY A 157 -1.92 1.32 -11.29
N ILE A 158 -1.03 1.78 -10.41
CA ILE A 158 -1.22 1.84 -8.97
C ILE A 158 -1.64 3.24 -8.50
N ARG A 159 -2.19 3.36 -7.30
CA ARG A 159 -2.45 4.68 -6.69
C ARG A 159 -1.13 5.37 -6.35
N VAL A 160 -1.02 6.67 -6.62
CA VAL A 160 0.20 7.45 -6.36
C VAL A 160 0.68 7.41 -4.91
N GLN A 161 -0.23 7.41 -3.94
CA GLN A 161 0.13 7.30 -2.52
C GLN A 161 0.69 5.92 -2.13
N GLU A 162 0.50 4.89 -2.95
CA GLU A 162 1.04 3.54 -2.72
C GLU A 162 2.45 3.35 -3.27
N TYR A 163 2.96 4.31 -4.06
CA TYR A 163 4.24 4.19 -4.76
C TYR A 163 5.43 4.07 -3.80
N ALA A 164 6.35 3.17 -4.14
CA ALA A 164 7.69 3.08 -3.58
C ALA A 164 8.67 2.58 -4.65
N SER A 165 9.88 3.13 -4.66
CA SER A 165 10.94 2.68 -5.56
C SER A 165 11.38 1.26 -5.22
N LEU A 166 11.99 0.55 -6.16
CA LEU A 166 12.52 -0.79 -5.92
C LEU A 166 13.57 -0.79 -4.80
N LEU A 167 14.38 0.27 -4.72
CA LEU A 167 15.34 0.46 -3.64
C LEU A 167 14.63 0.56 -2.28
N THR A 168 13.60 1.39 -2.19
CA THR A 168 12.81 1.56 -0.97
C THR A 168 12.12 0.25 -0.57
N ILE A 169 11.50 -0.46 -1.53
CA ILE A 169 10.87 -1.77 -1.28
C ILE A 169 11.89 -2.76 -0.69
N LYS A 170 13.11 -2.83 -1.26
CA LYS A 170 14.18 -3.69 -0.75
C LYS A 170 14.60 -3.32 0.68
N SER A 171 14.74 -2.03 0.98
CA SER A 171 15.05 -1.58 2.35
C SER A 171 13.90 -1.87 3.33
N CYS A 172 12.64 -1.73 2.89
CA CYS A 172 11.46 -2.12 3.67
C CYS A 172 11.47 -3.62 3.99
N HIS A 173 11.68 -4.48 2.98
CA HIS A 173 11.77 -5.93 3.18
C HIS A 173 12.86 -6.29 4.19
N LEU A 174 14.04 -5.66 4.06
CA LEU A 174 15.17 -5.89 4.94
C LEU A 174 14.87 -5.47 6.39
N GLN A 175 14.29 -4.28 6.60
CA GLN A 175 13.92 -3.82 7.95
C GLN A 175 12.80 -4.67 8.54
N LEU A 176 11.77 -5.02 7.77
CA LEU A 176 10.67 -5.87 8.25
C LEU A 176 11.16 -7.26 8.66
N GLU A 177 12.12 -7.84 7.94
CA GLU A 177 12.76 -9.08 8.36
C GLU A 177 13.57 -8.91 9.64
N TYR A 178 14.34 -7.83 9.76
CA TYR A 178 15.04 -7.51 11.01
C TYR A 178 14.08 -7.42 12.20
N LEU A 179 12.91 -6.82 12.01
CA LEU A 179 11.88 -6.75 13.04
C LEU A 179 11.27 -8.12 13.39
N PHE A 180 11.18 -9.05 12.43
CA PHE A 180 10.80 -10.43 12.75
C PHE A 180 11.81 -11.08 13.70
N TRP A 181 13.11 -10.88 13.46
CA TRP A 181 14.15 -11.43 14.34
C TRP A 181 14.17 -10.81 15.75
N LEU A 182 13.61 -9.60 15.91
CA LEU A 182 13.40 -8.95 17.21
C LEU A 182 12.10 -9.36 17.92
N CYS A 183 11.28 -10.26 17.36
CA CYS A 183 10.20 -10.90 18.12
C CYS A 183 10.79 -11.77 19.25
N TYR A 184 10.08 -11.84 20.37
CA TYR A 184 10.64 -12.39 21.62
C TYR A 184 10.95 -13.90 21.59
N ASP A 185 10.35 -14.62 20.65
CA ASP A 185 10.43 -16.08 20.46
C ASP A 185 10.92 -16.46 19.03
N SER A 186 11.52 -15.50 18.30
CA SER A 186 11.85 -15.67 16.87
C SER A 186 12.76 -16.87 16.58
N ARG A 187 13.73 -17.15 17.45
CA ARG A 187 14.66 -18.29 17.34
C ARG A 187 13.94 -19.63 17.51
N GLU A 188 13.14 -19.76 18.57
CA GLU A 188 12.35 -20.97 18.84
C GLU A 188 11.38 -21.27 17.69
N VAL A 189 10.67 -20.24 17.23
CA VAL A 189 9.71 -20.38 16.12
C VAL A 189 10.40 -20.76 14.82
N ALA A 190 11.57 -20.17 14.52
CA ALA A 190 12.34 -20.52 13.32
C ALA A 190 12.86 -21.97 13.36
N LEU A 191 13.31 -22.44 14.54
CA LEU A 191 13.70 -23.85 14.75
C LEU A 191 12.51 -24.78 14.54
N GLY A 192 11.37 -24.49 15.17
CA GLY A 192 10.14 -25.26 15.02
C GLY A 192 9.63 -25.30 13.58
N ALA A 193 9.91 -24.26 12.79
CA ALA A 193 9.59 -24.19 11.36
C ALA A 193 10.62 -24.88 10.45
N GLY A 194 11.62 -25.56 11.00
CA GLY A 194 12.56 -26.41 10.27
C GLY A 194 13.89 -25.75 9.87
N MET A 195 14.22 -24.56 10.39
CA MET A 195 15.58 -24.02 10.26
C MET A 195 16.52 -24.69 11.27
N THR A 196 17.80 -24.79 10.96
CA THR A 196 18.84 -25.18 11.93
C THR A 196 19.37 -23.98 12.71
N GLU A 197 19.96 -24.24 13.89
CA GLU A 197 20.58 -23.18 14.71
C GLU A 197 21.61 -22.36 13.94
N ASN A 198 22.50 -23.03 13.21
CA ASN A 198 23.51 -22.37 12.40
C ASN A 198 22.88 -21.52 11.28
N GLU A 199 21.78 -21.96 10.67
CA GLU A 199 21.08 -21.16 9.66
C GLU A 199 20.45 -19.89 10.26
N ILE A 200 19.86 -20.01 11.45
CA ILE A 200 19.27 -18.89 12.17
C ILE A 200 20.34 -17.87 12.54
N ASP A 201 21.42 -18.31 13.19
CA ASP A 201 22.51 -17.42 13.61
C ASP A 201 23.15 -16.69 12.42
N ASN A 202 23.43 -17.43 11.33
CA ASN A 202 23.97 -16.85 10.10
C ASN A 202 23.01 -15.82 9.48
N ARG A 203 21.71 -16.09 9.47
CA ARG A 203 20.71 -15.19 8.87
C ARG A 203 20.48 -13.96 9.73
N MET A 204 20.32 -14.11 11.04
CA MET A 204 20.19 -12.99 11.98
C MET A 204 21.39 -12.06 11.89
N LEU A 205 22.62 -12.60 11.88
CA LEU A 205 23.84 -11.81 11.74
C LEU A 205 23.88 -11.05 10.40
N ALA A 206 23.56 -11.72 9.30
CA ALA A 206 23.57 -11.10 7.98
C ALA A 206 22.53 -9.97 7.85
N ILE A 207 21.31 -10.21 8.34
CA ILE A 207 20.22 -9.21 8.31
C ILE A 207 20.55 -8.03 9.22
N ALA A 208 21.01 -8.28 10.45
CA ALA A 208 21.43 -7.21 11.36
C ALA A 208 22.57 -6.37 10.75
N THR A 209 23.58 -7.01 10.16
CA THR A 209 24.70 -6.32 9.49
C THR A 209 24.20 -5.45 8.33
N ALA A 210 23.34 -6.00 7.46
CA ALA A 210 22.78 -5.27 6.33
C ALA A 210 21.92 -4.09 6.78
N CYS A 211 21.09 -4.27 7.82
CA CYS A 211 20.30 -3.19 8.41
C CYS A 211 21.18 -2.10 9.03
N ASN A 212 22.24 -2.45 9.76
CA ASN A 212 23.16 -1.48 10.32
C ASN A 212 23.86 -0.66 9.23
N ASN A 213 24.36 -1.32 8.17
CA ASN A 213 25.00 -0.65 7.03
C ASN A 213 24.06 0.32 6.31
N GLN A 214 22.77 0.00 6.22
CA GLN A 214 21.75 0.86 5.62
C GLN A 214 21.07 1.81 6.61
N LYS A 215 21.53 1.87 7.88
CA LYS A 215 20.92 2.66 8.95
C LYS A 215 19.42 2.37 9.13
N LEU A 216 19.02 1.09 9.02
CA LEU A 216 17.66 0.58 9.19
C LEU A 216 17.40 0.00 10.60
N ALA A 217 18.44 -0.23 11.39
CA ALA A 217 18.36 -0.76 12.75
C ALA A 217 18.54 0.32 13.85
N ASN A 218 18.27 1.60 13.55
CA ASN A 218 18.41 2.67 14.54
C ASN A 218 17.36 2.49 15.66
N THR A 219 17.83 2.04 16.83
CA THR A 219 16.98 1.70 17.97
C THR A 219 16.16 2.89 18.47
N GLU A 220 16.74 4.07 18.55
CA GLU A 220 16.04 5.28 19.01
C GLU A 220 14.88 5.62 18.07
N ARG A 221 15.13 5.57 16.75
CA ARG A 221 14.09 5.84 15.75
C ARG A 221 12.99 4.79 15.81
N LEU A 222 13.34 3.50 15.85
CA LEU A 222 12.37 2.39 15.96
C LEU A 222 11.50 2.52 17.22
N TYR A 223 12.10 2.90 18.36
CA TYR A 223 11.38 3.12 19.61
C TYR A 223 10.43 4.32 19.52
N LYS A 224 10.92 5.47 19.04
CA LYS A 224 10.10 6.69 18.86
C LYS A 224 8.93 6.48 17.90
N THR A 225 9.10 5.61 16.90
CA THR A 225 8.03 5.24 15.96
C THR A 225 7.13 4.10 16.45
N ARG A 226 7.26 3.67 17.72
CA ARG A 226 6.45 2.60 18.33
C ARG A 226 6.58 1.24 17.64
N ILE A 227 7.75 0.94 17.09
CA ILE A 227 8.02 -0.33 16.38
C ILE A 227 8.65 -1.36 17.32
N ILE A 228 9.48 -0.89 18.25
CA ILE A 228 10.09 -1.72 19.30
C ILE A 228 9.84 -1.12 20.69
N ASP A 229 9.94 -1.95 21.73
CA ASP A 229 9.95 -1.50 23.12
C ASP A 229 11.36 -1.09 23.61
N SER A 230 11.45 -0.66 24.86
CA SER A 230 12.73 -0.28 25.51
C SER A 230 13.70 -1.45 25.68
N SER A 231 13.20 -2.70 25.62
CA SER A 231 13.98 -3.93 25.63
C SER A 231 14.33 -4.42 24.22
N LYS A 232 14.08 -3.61 23.18
CA LYS A 232 14.33 -3.89 21.76
C LYS A 232 13.49 -5.04 21.18
N ASN A 233 12.38 -5.43 21.80
CA ASN A 233 11.46 -6.39 21.21
C ASN A 233 10.54 -5.69 20.22
N THR A 234 10.20 -6.34 19.11
CA THR A 234 9.16 -5.85 18.19
C THR A 234 7.80 -5.85 18.89
N ILE A 235 7.07 -4.74 18.76
CA ILE A 235 5.75 -4.53 19.36
C ILE A 235 4.72 -4.13 18.32
N CYS A 236 3.44 -4.35 18.63
CA CYS A 236 2.34 -3.76 17.85
C CYS A 236 2.31 -2.24 18.05
N PRO A 237 2.34 -1.42 16.99
CA PRO A 237 2.39 0.04 17.13
C PRO A 237 1.19 0.67 17.84
N LEU A 238 0.02 0.05 17.72
CA LEU A 238 -1.20 0.55 18.36
C LEU A 238 -1.26 0.15 19.84
N CYS A 239 -1.29 -1.15 20.13
CA CYS A 239 -1.53 -1.67 21.48
C CYS A 239 -0.27 -1.87 22.33
N LEU A 240 0.92 -1.67 21.75
CA LEU A 240 2.24 -1.77 22.42
C LEU A 240 2.61 -3.15 23.00
N LYS A 241 1.78 -4.18 22.77
CA LYS A 241 2.10 -5.56 23.16
C LYS A 241 3.24 -6.10 22.29
N LYS A 242 4.14 -6.89 22.90
CA LYS A 242 5.19 -7.64 22.21
C LYS A 242 4.59 -8.61 21.19
N LEU A 243 5.25 -8.74 20.06
CA LEU A 243 4.83 -9.65 18.98
C LEU A 243 5.58 -10.97 19.08
N SER A 244 4.81 -12.06 19.00
CA SER A 244 5.33 -13.41 18.75
C SER A 244 5.66 -13.59 17.27
N ALA A 245 6.79 -14.23 16.98
CA ALA A 245 7.13 -14.74 15.66
C ALA A 245 6.17 -15.85 15.20
N GLY A 246 5.56 -16.60 16.11
CA GLY A 246 4.59 -17.66 15.80
C GLY A 246 3.38 -17.13 15.04
N ALA A 247 2.97 -15.90 15.34
CA ALA A 247 1.85 -15.22 14.67
C ALA A 247 2.07 -14.96 13.16
N PHE A 248 3.31 -15.08 12.66
CA PHE A 248 3.61 -15.00 11.23
C PHE A 248 3.34 -16.31 10.49
N LEU A 249 3.30 -17.43 11.20
CA LEU A 249 3.14 -18.78 10.66
C LEU A 249 1.70 -19.29 10.72
N ILE A 250 0.78 -18.50 11.29
CA ILE A 250 -0.66 -18.80 11.27
C ILE A 250 -1.18 -18.65 9.83
N ASN A 251 -1.74 -19.72 9.30
CA ASN A 251 -2.33 -19.77 7.97
C ASN A 251 -3.86 -19.63 8.06
N PHE A 252 -4.43 -18.67 7.33
CA PHE A 252 -5.85 -18.28 7.41
C PHE A 252 -6.84 -19.43 7.13
N PHE A 253 -6.44 -20.43 6.33
CA PHE A 253 -7.30 -21.54 5.93
C PHE A 253 -7.14 -22.81 6.78
N ASP A 254 -6.06 -22.94 7.55
CA ASP A 254 -5.79 -24.15 8.34
C ASP A 254 -6.27 -24.04 9.80
N SER A 255 -6.53 -22.82 10.29
CA SER A 255 -6.97 -22.55 11.66
C SER A 255 -8.43 -22.94 11.95
N SER A 256 -9.19 -23.46 10.98
CA SER A 256 -10.60 -23.84 11.17
C SER A 256 -10.83 -25.30 11.51
N GLU A 257 -9.85 -26.20 11.41
CA GLU A 257 -10.10 -27.64 11.62
C GLU A 257 -9.16 -28.39 12.58
N LYS A 258 -8.00 -27.84 12.97
CA LYS A 258 -7.03 -28.58 13.83
C LYS A 258 -6.21 -27.75 14.82
N SER A 259 -6.64 -26.57 15.24
CA SER A 259 -5.85 -25.78 16.20
C SER A 259 -6.20 -26.18 17.65
N SER A 260 -5.23 -26.72 18.39
CA SER A 260 -5.28 -26.84 19.86
C SER A 260 -5.55 -25.47 20.49
N ASP A 261 -6.18 -25.44 21.68
CA ASP A 261 -6.63 -24.20 22.37
C ASP A 261 -5.56 -23.11 22.55
N VAL A 262 -4.27 -23.42 22.36
CA VAL A 262 -3.13 -22.48 22.43
C VAL A 262 -3.10 -21.47 21.27
N ASP A 263 -3.64 -21.81 20.09
CA ASP A 263 -3.61 -20.95 18.89
C ASP A 263 -4.66 -19.82 18.91
N LYS A 264 -5.67 -19.90 19.79
CA LYS A 264 -6.75 -18.89 19.87
C LYS A 264 -6.29 -17.55 20.42
N ASP A 265 -5.20 -17.53 21.20
CA ASP A 265 -4.70 -16.32 21.87
C ASP A 265 -3.69 -15.53 21.02
N ILE A 266 -3.19 -16.10 19.93
CA ILE A 266 -2.19 -15.46 19.06
C ILE A 266 -2.89 -14.75 17.90
N SER A 267 -3.03 -13.42 18.01
CA SER A 267 -3.58 -12.62 16.91
C SER A 267 -2.61 -12.57 15.73
N GLN A 268 -3.12 -12.87 14.52
CA GLN A 268 -2.33 -12.82 13.28
C GLN A 268 -1.63 -11.47 13.10
N ILE A 269 -0.44 -11.50 12.48
CA ILE A 269 0.33 -10.30 12.18
C ILE A 269 0.14 -9.84 10.73
N ASN A 270 -0.08 -8.53 10.57
CA ASN A 270 -0.19 -7.82 9.30
C ASN A 270 0.82 -6.66 9.21
N LEU A 271 1.06 -6.21 7.98
CA LEU A 271 1.80 -4.98 7.70
C LEU A 271 1.05 -3.78 8.28
N PHE A 272 1.75 -2.96 9.05
CA PHE A 272 1.23 -1.81 9.75
C PHE A 272 1.91 -0.53 9.27
N TYR A 273 1.11 0.52 9.04
CA TYR A 273 1.61 1.85 8.71
C TYR A 273 1.57 2.73 9.96
N ILE A 274 2.70 3.29 10.36
CA ILE A 274 2.79 4.24 11.48
C ILE A 274 2.04 5.53 11.10
N ASN A 275 2.41 6.11 9.96
CA ASN A 275 1.70 7.20 9.31
C ASN A 275 1.01 6.67 8.05
N GLN A 276 -0.20 7.18 7.80
CA GLN A 276 -1.01 6.78 6.66
C GLN A 276 -0.34 7.05 5.30
N LEU A 277 -0.72 6.28 4.28
CA LEU A 277 -0.33 6.58 2.91
C LEU A 277 -1.03 7.85 2.43
N LYS A 278 -0.27 8.86 2.00
CA LYS A 278 -0.78 10.12 1.47
C LYS A 278 -0.13 10.47 0.15
N THR A 279 -0.91 11.09 -0.73
CA THR A 279 -0.44 11.63 -2.00
C THR A 279 0.62 12.70 -1.73
N GLY A 280 1.75 12.62 -2.43
CA GLY A 280 2.88 13.55 -2.26
C GLY A 280 3.88 13.15 -1.16
N GLU A 281 3.48 12.36 -0.16
CA GLU A 281 4.37 11.98 0.97
C GLU A 281 5.14 10.67 0.73
N PHE A 282 4.61 9.76 -0.12
CA PHE A 282 5.25 8.47 -0.45
C PHE A 282 5.63 7.62 0.77
N ASN A 283 4.69 7.48 1.71
CA ASN A 283 4.94 6.93 3.05
C ASN A 283 5.21 5.40 3.12
N HIS A 284 5.31 4.68 2.00
CA HIS A 284 5.77 3.29 2.02
C HIS A 284 7.30 3.23 2.13
N THR A 285 7.83 3.46 3.32
CA THR A 285 9.26 3.59 3.59
C THR A 285 9.68 2.93 4.91
N PRO A 286 10.97 2.61 5.10
CA PRO A 286 11.47 2.16 6.40
C PRO A 286 11.14 3.16 7.50
N TYR A 287 10.95 2.66 8.72
CA TYR A 287 10.47 3.41 9.90
C TYR A 287 9.04 3.93 9.82
N ASN A 288 8.36 3.79 8.69
CA ASN A 288 6.92 3.98 8.60
C ASN A 288 6.16 2.65 8.50
N LEU A 289 6.86 1.56 8.17
CA LEU A 289 6.32 0.20 8.16
C LEU A 289 6.71 -0.55 9.43
N ALA A 290 5.76 -1.31 9.96
CA ALA A 290 5.95 -2.17 11.11
C ALA A 290 5.13 -3.45 10.97
N TRP A 291 5.35 -4.38 11.89
CA TRP A 291 4.44 -5.50 12.11
C TRP A 291 3.45 -5.14 13.22
N GLY A 292 2.22 -5.64 13.14
CA GLY A 292 1.25 -5.45 14.21
C GLY A 292 0.08 -6.42 14.12
N HIS A 293 -0.68 -6.53 15.20
CA HIS A 293 -1.85 -7.39 15.27
C HIS A 293 -2.90 -6.99 14.24
N GLN A 294 -3.52 -7.98 13.59
CA GLN A 294 -4.57 -7.79 12.59
C GLN A 294 -5.72 -6.93 13.11
N ASN A 295 -6.19 -7.20 14.33
CA ASN A 295 -7.30 -6.44 14.92
C ASN A 295 -6.94 -4.96 15.11
N CYS A 296 -5.72 -4.69 15.57
CA CYS A 296 -5.21 -3.32 15.68
C CYS A 296 -5.11 -2.65 14.30
N ASN A 297 -4.66 -3.39 13.29
CA ASN A 297 -4.53 -2.87 11.93
C ASN A 297 -5.90 -2.55 11.31
N MET A 298 -6.90 -3.40 11.57
CA MET A 298 -8.29 -3.19 11.15
C MET A 298 -8.93 -1.96 11.80
N ILE A 299 -8.53 -1.59 13.01
CA ILE A 299 -8.97 -0.37 13.66
C ILE A 299 -8.26 0.86 13.06
N CYS A 300 -6.94 0.79 12.87
CA CYS A 300 -6.16 1.90 12.32
C CYS A 300 -6.46 2.20 10.84
N LYS A 301 -6.79 1.18 10.04
CA LYS A 301 -7.05 1.26 8.60
C LYS A 301 -6.07 2.17 7.85
N GLU A 302 -6.55 3.31 7.38
CA GLU A 302 -5.82 4.31 6.60
C GLU A 302 -5.57 5.60 7.40
N THR A 303 -5.90 5.65 8.68
CA THR A 303 -5.77 6.87 9.50
C THR A 303 -4.36 7.02 10.08
N GLY A 304 -3.63 5.91 10.23
CA GLY A 304 -2.33 5.87 10.91
C GLY A 304 -2.47 5.89 12.45
N VAL A 305 -1.37 5.53 13.13
CA VAL A 305 -1.39 5.22 14.58
C VAL A 305 -1.80 6.42 15.42
N ILE A 306 -1.22 7.59 15.17
CA ILE A 306 -1.40 8.76 16.04
C ILE A 306 -2.83 9.31 15.95
N GLU A 307 -3.38 9.43 14.74
CA GLU A 307 -4.76 9.90 14.55
C GLU A 307 -5.78 8.90 15.11
N THR A 308 -5.52 7.59 14.99
CA THR A 308 -6.36 6.57 15.66
C THR A 308 -6.34 6.74 17.18
N ILE A 309 -5.19 6.99 17.78
CA ILE A 309 -5.09 7.19 19.25
C ILE A 309 -5.86 8.44 19.69
N LYS A 310 -5.76 9.54 18.93
CA LYS A 310 -6.54 10.76 19.20
C LYS A 310 -8.04 10.49 19.18
N TRP A 311 -8.52 9.84 18.12
CA TRP A 311 -9.92 9.45 18.00
C TRP A 311 -10.37 8.52 19.15
N MET A 312 -9.59 7.51 19.51
CA MET A 312 -9.90 6.64 20.65
C MET A 312 -10.03 7.42 21.96
N LYS A 313 -9.17 8.41 22.18
CA LYS A 313 -9.23 9.28 23.36
C LYS A 313 -10.52 10.10 23.37
N GLU A 314 -10.92 10.68 22.23
CA GLU A 314 -12.17 11.42 22.10
C GLU A 314 -13.39 10.55 22.41
N VAL A 315 -13.43 9.32 21.88
CA VAL A 315 -14.51 8.37 22.17
C VAL A 315 -14.63 8.11 23.67
N VAL A 316 -13.53 7.82 24.36
CA VAL A 316 -13.52 7.58 25.82
C VAL A 316 -14.02 8.80 26.59
N VAL A 317 -13.57 10.01 26.21
CA VAL A 317 -14.00 11.26 26.85
C VAL A 317 -15.49 11.48 26.67
N ASN A 318 -16.01 11.32 25.45
CA ASN A 318 -17.44 11.50 25.15
C ASN A 318 -18.31 10.49 25.91
N THR A 319 -17.88 9.23 26.01
CA THR A 319 -18.59 8.21 26.80
C THR A 319 -18.61 8.56 28.30
N ILE A 320 -17.52 9.06 28.85
CA ILE A 320 -17.48 9.50 30.26
C ILE A 320 -18.44 10.67 30.50
N ILE A 321 -18.49 11.65 29.59
CA ILE A 321 -19.42 12.79 29.68
C ILE A 321 -20.86 12.30 29.62
N PHE A 322 -21.21 11.50 28.61
CA PHE A 322 -22.56 10.95 28.45
C PHE A 322 -23.03 10.19 29.71
N ASN A 323 -22.17 9.33 30.26
CA ASN A 323 -22.52 8.55 31.46
C ASN A 323 -22.73 9.43 32.70
N LYS A 324 -22.04 10.57 32.82
CA LYS A 324 -22.27 11.54 33.90
C LYS A 324 -23.62 12.23 33.74
N ASP A 325 -23.94 12.66 32.53
CA ASP A 325 -25.19 13.35 32.23
C ASP A 325 -26.41 12.41 32.36
N SER A 326 -26.25 11.12 32.05
CA SER A 326 -27.31 10.12 32.19
C SER A 326 -27.49 9.57 33.61
N SER A 327 -26.61 9.94 34.55
CA SER A 327 -26.68 9.51 35.96
C SER A 327 -27.28 10.60 36.88
N ASN A 328 -27.68 11.74 36.31
CA ASN A 328 -28.45 12.82 36.96
C ASN A 328 -29.90 12.80 36.47
#